data_AF-A0A2K3JAC0-F1
#
_entry.id   AF-A0A2K3JAC0-F1
#
_cell.length_a   1.000
_cell.length_b   1.000
_cell.length_c   1.000
_cell.angle_alpha   90.00
_cell.angle_beta   90.00
_cell.angle_gamma   90.00
#
_symmetry.space_group_name_H-M   'P 1'
#
loop_
_entity.id
_entity.type
_entity.pdbx_description
1 polymer ?
#
loop_
_entity_poly.entity_id
_entity_poly.type
_entity_poly.pdbx_seq_one_letter_code
_entity_poly.pdbx_strand_id
1 'polypeptide(L)'
;MPIIAIDYDGTYARFPEQFDELRKSFQATGSKVYIVTARCQETSPILDDLSAFDDVIYTCNKAKAATIKADIFIDDNPITLCCDLEIGDTKVDALPASNLHHVYENEDRKWHWIHDFSRFVTEKIN
;
A
#
# COMPACT_ATOMS: atom_id res chain seq x y z
N MET A 1 -0.60 -5.07 -19.23
CA MET A 1 -1.95 -4.76 -18.73
C MET A 1 -1.75 -4.04 -17.41
N PRO A 2 -2.17 -2.77 -17.29
CA PRO A 2 -1.91 -1.99 -16.09
C PRO A 2 -2.60 -2.56 -14.85
N ILE A 3 -1.96 -2.43 -13.70
CA ILE A 3 -2.48 -2.79 -12.38
C ILE A 3 -2.65 -1.52 -11.56
N ILE A 4 -3.85 -1.34 -11.04
CA ILE A 4 -4.22 -0.27 -10.12
C ILE A 4 -4.41 -0.89 -8.74
N ALA A 5 -3.62 -0.48 -7.77
CA ALA A 5 -3.73 -0.91 -6.38
C ALA A 5 -4.38 0.20 -5.54
N ILE A 6 -5.44 -0.16 -4.84
CA ILE A 6 -6.20 0.74 -3.98
C ILE A 6 -6.10 0.22 -2.54
N ASP A 7 -5.65 1.06 -1.62
CA ASP A 7 -5.72 0.76 -0.21
C ASP A 7 -7.16 0.59 0.29
N TYR A 8 -7.32 -0.22 1.33
CA TYR A 8 -8.60 -0.44 1.97
C TYR A 8 -8.90 0.56 3.10
N ASP A 9 -8.10 0.55 4.16
CA ASP A 9 -8.39 1.21 5.43
C ASP A 9 -8.03 2.69 5.40
N GLY A 10 -9.04 3.57 5.45
CA GLY A 10 -8.80 5.02 5.33
C GLY A 10 -8.87 5.53 3.89
N THR A 11 -8.75 4.63 2.91
CA THR A 11 -8.90 4.88 1.47
C THR A 11 -10.24 4.39 0.91
N TYR A 12 -10.35 3.14 0.44
CA TYR A 12 -11.60 2.61 -0.13
C TYR A 12 -12.75 2.62 0.88
N ALA A 13 -12.52 2.12 2.09
CA ALA A 13 -13.55 1.99 3.12
C ALA A 13 -14.15 3.35 3.55
N ARG A 14 -13.44 4.45 3.28
CA ARG A 14 -13.91 5.80 3.57
C ARG A 14 -14.77 6.41 2.46
N PHE A 15 -14.55 6.01 1.21
CA PHE A 15 -15.17 6.60 0.02
C PHE A 15 -15.55 5.52 -1.02
N PRO A 16 -16.33 4.48 -0.64
CA PRO A 16 -16.53 3.30 -1.48
C PRO A 16 -17.18 3.63 -2.83
N GLU A 17 -18.14 4.54 -2.87
CA GLU A 17 -18.85 4.92 -4.10
C GLU A 17 -17.90 5.57 -5.12
N GLN A 18 -17.03 6.49 -4.68
CA GLN A 18 -16.06 7.16 -5.55
C GLN A 18 -15.02 6.17 -6.09
N PHE A 19 -14.55 5.26 -5.24
CA PHE A 19 -13.60 4.24 -5.66
C PHE A 19 -14.24 3.16 -6.54
N ASP A 20 -15.54 2.91 -6.41
CA ASP A 20 -16.28 2.06 -7.33
C ASP A 20 -16.37 2.64 -8.74
N GLU A 21 -16.64 3.94 -8.86
CA GLU A 21 -16.62 4.64 -10.15
C GLU A 21 -15.22 4.63 -10.77
N LEU A 22 -14.19 4.89 -9.95
CA LEU A 22 -12.79 4.83 -10.36
C LEU A 22 -12.43 3.42 -10.88
N ARG A 23 -12.74 2.39 -10.10
CA ARG A 23 -12.52 0.97 -10.46
C ARG A 23 -13.17 0.65 -11.80
N LYS A 24 -14.45 0.97 -11.96
CA LYS A 24 -15.19 0.74 -13.21
C LYS A 24 -14.51 1.43 -14.39
N SER A 25 -14.04 2.66 -14.22
CA SER A 25 -13.35 3.40 -15.29
C SER A 25 -12.06 2.71 -15.74
N PHE A 26 -11.25 2.19 -14.81
CA PHE A 26 -10.01 1.49 -15.13
C PHE A 26 -10.28 0.11 -15.73
N GLN A 27 -11.21 -0.67 -15.16
CA GLN A 27 -11.59 -1.97 -15.69
C GLN A 27 -12.17 -1.87 -17.11
N ALA A 28 -12.93 -0.80 -17.41
CA ALA A 28 -13.45 -0.55 -18.77
C ALA A 28 -12.34 -0.35 -19.82
N THR A 29 -11.14 0.06 -19.41
CA THR A 29 -9.96 0.18 -20.29
C THR A 29 -9.10 -1.08 -20.34
N GLY A 30 -9.52 -2.15 -19.66
CA GLY A 30 -8.77 -3.41 -19.55
C GLY A 30 -7.68 -3.39 -18.49
N SER A 31 -7.65 -2.42 -17.58
CA SER A 31 -6.75 -2.45 -16.42
C SER A 31 -7.29 -3.40 -15.36
N LYS A 32 -6.41 -4.00 -14.58
CA LYS A 32 -6.78 -4.76 -13.38
C LYS A 32 -6.80 -3.84 -12.17
N VAL A 33 -7.80 -3.99 -11.30
CA VAL A 33 -7.95 -3.17 -10.10
C VAL A 33 -8.04 -4.08 -8.88
N TYR A 34 -7.08 -3.91 -7.97
CA TYR A 34 -6.96 -4.73 -6.77
C TYR A 34 -7.15 -3.88 -5.51
N ILE A 35 -7.73 -4.48 -4.48
CA ILE A 35 -7.60 -3.98 -3.11
C ILE A 35 -6.27 -4.50 -2.54
N VAL A 36 -5.48 -3.62 -1.93
CA VAL A 36 -4.21 -3.99 -1.28
C VAL A 36 -4.19 -3.41 0.13
N THR A 37 -4.28 -4.29 1.13
CA THR A 37 -4.46 -3.89 2.54
C THR A 37 -3.28 -4.33 3.40
N ALA A 38 -2.98 -3.54 4.44
CA ALA A 38 -2.05 -3.92 5.51
C ALA A 38 -2.60 -5.04 6.42
N ARG A 39 -3.90 -5.32 6.35
CA ARG A 39 -4.54 -6.40 7.12
C ARG A 39 -3.95 -7.78 6.81
N CYS A 40 -4.21 -8.73 7.71
CA CYS A 40 -3.93 -10.14 7.53
C CYS A 40 -5.23 -10.92 7.35
N GLN A 41 -5.31 -11.78 6.35
CA GLN A 41 -6.52 -12.53 6.06
C GLN A 41 -6.93 -13.45 7.21
N GLU A 42 -5.96 -14.04 7.90
CA GLU A 42 -6.18 -15.04 8.94
C GLU A 42 -6.64 -14.41 10.26
N THR A 43 -6.18 -13.19 10.57
CA THR A 43 -6.39 -12.56 11.89
C THR A 43 -7.30 -11.33 11.84
N SER A 44 -7.36 -10.66 10.70
CA SER A 44 -8.11 -9.40 10.53
C SER A 44 -8.67 -9.26 9.10
N PRO A 45 -9.45 -10.24 8.60
CA PRO A 45 -9.97 -10.20 7.24
C PRO A 45 -10.88 -8.99 7.01
N ILE A 46 -10.99 -8.58 5.74
CA ILE A 46 -12.07 -7.70 5.29
C ILE A 46 -13.34 -8.56 5.14
N LEU A 47 -14.45 -8.09 5.70
CA LEU A 47 -15.73 -8.79 5.66
C LEU A 47 -16.68 -8.26 4.59
N ASP A 48 -16.35 -7.12 3.99
CA ASP A 48 -17.14 -6.50 2.93
C ASP A 48 -17.05 -7.30 1.62
N ASP A 49 -18.10 -7.25 0.80
CA ASP A 49 -18.08 -7.87 -0.52
C ASP A 49 -17.21 -7.05 -1.49
N LEU A 50 -16.06 -7.62 -1.82
CA LEU A 50 -15.08 -7.05 -2.75
C LEU A 50 -15.00 -7.86 -4.06
N SER A 51 -15.99 -8.70 -4.35
CA SER A 51 -15.99 -9.57 -5.55
C SER A 51 -15.95 -8.82 -6.89
N ALA A 52 -16.25 -7.52 -6.87
CA ALA A 52 -16.17 -6.67 -8.04
C ALA A 52 -14.74 -6.22 -8.38
N PHE A 53 -13.78 -6.40 -7.47
CA PHE A 53 -12.35 -6.20 -7.73
C PHE A 53 -11.74 -7.44 -8.37
N ASP A 54 -10.65 -7.27 -9.10
CA ASP A 54 -9.96 -8.39 -9.76
C ASP A 54 -9.19 -9.26 -8.74
N ASP A 55 -8.79 -8.68 -7.60
CA ASP A 55 -8.15 -9.40 -6.49
C ASP A 55 -8.18 -8.58 -5.18
N VAL A 56 -7.95 -9.25 -4.04
CA VAL A 56 -7.74 -8.65 -2.71
C VAL A 56 -6.45 -9.21 -2.11
N ILE A 57 -5.46 -8.35 -1.96
CA ILE A 57 -4.12 -8.72 -1.49
C ILE A 57 -3.94 -8.27 -0.04
N TYR A 58 -3.75 -9.25 0.83
CA TYR A 58 -3.40 -9.05 2.23
C TYR A 58 -1.89 -9.06 2.38
N THR A 59 -1.32 -7.93 2.77
CA THR A 59 0.14 -7.79 2.90
C THR A 59 0.64 -8.14 4.30
N CYS A 60 -0.25 -8.28 5.28
CA CYS A 60 0.13 -8.60 6.65
C CYS A 60 1.20 -7.66 7.21
N ASN A 61 0.91 -6.35 7.15
CA ASN A 61 1.80 -5.28 7.56
C ASN A 61 3.13 -5.21 6.78
N LYS A 62 3.28 -5.95 5.68
CA LYS A 62 4.43 -5.78 4.78
C LYS A 62 4.22 -4.61 3.84
N ALA A 63 5.32 -3.99 3.43
CA ALA A 63 5.26 -2.88 2.48
C ALA A 63 4.49 -3.28 1.21
N LYS A 64 3.46 -2.51 0.84
CA LYS A 64 2.58 -2.91 -0.26
C LYS A 64 3.29 -2.95 -1.60
N ALA A 65 4.20 -2.01 -1.86
CA ALA A 65 4.99 -2.00 -3.09
C ALA A 65 6.02 -3.17 -3.15
N ALA A 66 6.36 -3.75 -2.00
CA ALA A 66 7.18 -4.95 -1.91
C ALA A 66 6.38 -6.23 -2.23
N THR A 67 5.07 -6.24 -1.97
CA THR A 67 4.18 -7.38 -2.23
C THR A 67 3.64 -7.38 -3.66
N ILE A 68 3.32 -6.21 -4.21
CA ILE A 68 2.79 -6.09 -5.56
C ILE A 68 3.37 -4.90 -6.33
N LYS A 69 3.73 -5.15 -7.59
CA LYS A 69 4.08 -4.13 -8.56
C LYS A 69 2.80 -3.62 -9.25
N ALA A 70 2.27 -2.52 -8.75
CA ALA A 70 1.20 -1.78 -9.41
C ALA A 70 1.75 -0.60 -10.21
N ASP A 71 1.08 -0.24 -11.30
CA ASP A 71 1.40 0.94 -12.10
C ASP A 71 0.91 2.22 -11.42
N ILE A 72 -0.20 2.13 -10.68
CA ILE A 72 -0.75 3.21 -9.85
C ILE A 72 -1.08 2.64 -8.47
N PHE A 73 -0.64 3.34 -7.43
CA PHE A 73 -1.07 3.11 -6.04
C PHE A 73 -1.86 4.30 -5.53
N ILE A 74 -3.01 4.03 -4.89
CA ILE A 74 -3.80 5.02 -4.18
C ILE A 74 -3.89 4.59 -2.73
N ASP A 75 -3.31 5.38 -1.84
CA ASP A 75 -3.11 5.06 -0.44
C ASP A 75 -3.14 6.36 0.36
N ASP A 76 -3.88 6.39 1.47
CA ASP A 76 -3.92 7.54 2.38
C ASP A 76 -2.63 7.64 3.23
N ASN A 77 -1.88 6.55 3.35
CA ASN A 77 -0.66 6.48 4.13
C ASN A 77 0.54 5.97 3.31
N PRO A 78 1.41 6.89 2.82
CA PRO A 78 2.57 6.53 2.01
C PRO A 78 3.58 5.64 2.75
N ILE A 79 3.57 5.58 4.09
CA ILE A 79 4.43 4.70 4.87
C ILE A 79 4.13 3.23 4.53
N THR A 80 2.86 2.87 4.37
CA THR A 80 2.46 1.47 4.11
C THR A 80 2.94 0.98 2.74
N LEU A 81 3.28 1.89 1.83
CA LEU A 81 3.81 1.55 0.52
C LEU A 81 5.25 1.05 0.60
N CYS A 82 6.08 1.68 1.43
CA CYS A 82 7.53 1.48 1.45
C CYS A 82 8.09 0.81 2.71
N CYS A 83 7.29 0.70 3.77
CA CYS A 83 7.74 0.16 5.06
C CYS A 83 6.94 -1.07 5.47
N ASP A 84 7.65 -2.04 6.05
CA ASP A 84 7.05 -3.05 6.89
C ASP A 84 6.65 -2.39 8.22
N LEU A 85 5.44 -2.66 8.70
CA LEU A 85 4.96 -2.21 9.99
C LEU A 85 5.14 -3.33 11.02
N GLU A 86 5.89 -3.04 12.08
CA GLU A 86 6.00 -3.89 13.24
C GLU A 86 5.07 -3.35 14.32
N ILE A 87 3.95 -4.03 14.50
CA ILE A 87 2.93 -3.67 15.49
C ILE A 87 3.27 -4.36 16.81
N GLY A 88 3.84 -3.61 17.75
CA GLY A 88 4.02 -4.03 19.14
C GLY A 88 2.86 -3.58 20.03
N ASP A 89 2.87 -4.04 21.29
CA ASP A 89 1.77 -3.78 22.25
C ASP A 89 1.54 -2.29 22.56
N THR A 90 2.56 -1.44 22.36
CA THR A 90 2.52 -0.01 22.73
C THR A 90 2.99 0.94 21.65
N LYS A 91 3.56 0.42 20.55
CA LYS A 91 4.15 1.21 19.47
C LYS A 91 4.01 0.49 18.14
N VAL A 92 3.91 1.27 17.07
CA VAL A 92 4.04 0.81 15.70
C VAL A 92 5.35 1.35 15.15
N ASP A 93 6.29 0.46 14.87
CA ASP A 93 7.53 0.81 14.20
C ASP A 93 7.37 0.61 12.68
N ALA A 94 7.94 1.51 11.89
CA ALA A 94 7.94 1.44 10.43
C ALA A 94 9.36 1.26 9.93
N LEU A 95 9.65 0.08 9.38
CA LEU A 95 10.97 -0.29 8.89
C LEU A 95 10.97 -0.30 7.35
N PRO A 96 11.89 0.40 6.69
CA PRO A 96 11.93 0.39 5.23
C PRO A 96 12.09 -1.03 4.68
N ALA A 97 11.26 -1.41 3.70
CA ALA A 97 11.27 -2.77 3.16
C ALA A 97 12.53 -2.99 2.32
N SER A 98 13.34 -3.96 2.75
CA SER A 98 14.67 -4.23 2.20
C SER A 98 14.67 -4.49 0.68
N ASN A 99 13.61 -5.08 0.15
CA ASN A 99 13.49 -5.43 -1.27
C ASN A 99 13.09 -4.25 -2.18
N LEU A 100 12.64 -3.12 -1.64
CA LEU A 100 12.37 -1.91 -2.43
C LEU A 100 13.63 -1.06 -2.67
N HIS A 101 14.63 -1.19 -1.80
CA HIS A 101 15.84 -0.36 -1.86
C HIS A 101 16.90 -0.84 -2.85
N HIS A 102 16.83 -2.09 -3.33
CA HIS A 102 17.79 -2.63 -4.31
C HIS A 102 17.51 -2.22 -5.77
N VAL A 103 16.32 -1.68 -6.08
CA VAL A 103 15.93 -1.40 -7.47
C VAL A 103 16.38 -0.01 -7.95
N TYR A 104 16.78 0.89 -7.05
CA TYR A 104 17.11 2.28 -7.37
C TYR A 104 18.61 2.58 -7.52
N GLU A 105 19.49 1.57 -7.56
CA GLU A 105 20.93 1.80 -7.70
C GLU A 105 21.37 2.20 -9.12
N ASN A 106 20.52 2.07 -10.14
CA ASN A 106 20.95 2.20 -11.55
C ASN A 106 20.33 3.34 -12.39
N GLU A 107 19.57 4.28 -11.81
CA GLU A 107 19.13 5.47 -12.56
C GLU A 107 19.25 6.74 -11.72
N ASP A 108 20.42 7.38 -11.78
CA ASP A 108 20.73 8.84 -11.71
C ASP A 108 19.89 9.80 -10.84
N ARG A 109 19.15 9.32 -9.85
CA ARG A 109 18.47 10.13 -8.84
C ARG A 109 18.65 9.48 -7.48
N LYS A 110 19.86 9.61 -6.93
CA LYS A 110 20.11 9.49 -5.49
C LYS A 110 19.36 10.59 -4.76
N TRP A 111 18.05 10.41 -4.60
CA TRP A 111 17.30 11.17 -3.62
C TRP A 111 17.72 10.67 -2.23
N HIS A 112 18.12 11.59 -1.37
CA HIS A 112 18.50 11.37 0.03
C HIS A 112 17.32 10.88 0.93
N TRP A 113 16.39 10.05 0.42
CA TRP A 113 15.17 9.64 1.12
C TRP A 113 15.40 8.88 2.42
N ILE A 114 16.45 8.05 2.49
CA ILE A 114 16.63 7.12 3.63
C ILE A 114 16.90 7.87 4.94
N HIS A 115 17.66 8.98 4.89
CA HIS A 115 17.98 9.76 6.09
C HIS A 115 16.87 10.73 6.50
N ASP A 116 16.15 11.34 5.55
CA ASP A 116 15.13 12.34 5.89
C ASP A 116 13.75 11.71 6.21
N PHE A 117 13.37 10.60 5.58
CA PHE A 117 12.07 9.97 5.84
C PHE A 117 12.05 9.22 7.19
N SER A 118 13.10 8.46 7.50
CA SER A 118 13.23 7.78 8.81
C SER A 118 13.21 8.79 9.96
N ARG A 119 13.92 9.90 9.80
CA ARG A 119 13.92 11.00 10.76
C ARG A 119 12.56 11.69 10.90
N PHE A 120 11.86 11.97 9.78
CA PHE A 120 10.52 12.58 9.80
C PHE A 120 9.48 11.69 10.50
N VAL A 121 9.53 10.37 10.28
CA VAL A 121 8.64 9.41 10.95
C VAL A 121 8.95 9.31 12.45
N THR A 122 10.23 9.33 12.83
CA THR A 122 10.64 9.20 14.24
C THR A 122 10.36 10.46 15.06
N GLU A 123 10.45 11.66 14.46
CA GLU A 123 10.21 12.94 15.15
C GLU A 123 8.73 13.24 15.42
N LYS A 124 7.77 12.60 14.71
CA LYS A 124 6.33 12.83 14.91
C LYS A 124 5.62 11.83 15.83
N ILE A 125 6.31 10.78 16.26
CA ILE A 125 5.76 9.73 17.14
C ILE A 125 6.12 9.99 18.64
N ASN A 126 6.86 11.06 18.94
CA ASN A 126 7.08 11.59 20.30
C ASN A 126 6.37 12.92 20.52
#